data_AF-A0A7R9R3K7-F1
#
_entry.id   AF-A0A7R9R3K7-F1
#
_cell.length_a   1.000
_cell.length_b   1.000
_cell.length_c   1.000
_cell.angle_alpha   90.00
_cell.angle_beta   90.00
_cell.angle_gamma   90.00
#
_symmetry.space_group_name_H-M   'P 1'
#
loop_
_entity.id
_entity.type
_entity.pdbx_description
1 polymer ?
#
loop_
_entity_poly.entity_id
_entity_poly.type
_entity_poly.pdbx_seq_one_letter_code
_entity_poly.pdbx_strand_id
1 'polypeptide(L)'
;MRFVKLSSLVFLLGAALLSGCLGVEDASVRSTPAPLSEALNHSPAGEARTGIEGVSDELERLRSNGWSDLAYELGRSKTTTVLWYHLRTRCVVDPKVVFGSPRKLDSAVAIQADERSETLPTITIKGVDYYLIDPTVPEIVTAFKYGDIFDDPGNNYLRGHFRLDQEDLERIEEWMKERGVSIEYTDLQRSA
;
A
#
# COMPACT_ATOMS: atom_id res chain seq x y z
N MET A 1 -46.90 32.99 -9.05
CA MET A 1 -47.45 33.63 -10.28
C MET A 1 -46.95 35.08 -10.30
N ARG A 2 -46.42 35.54 -11.45
CA ARG A 2 -45.75 36.85 -11.76
C ARG A 2 -44.22 36.82 -11.60
N PHE A 3 -43.44 36.48 -12.63
CA PHE A 3 -43.04 37.23 -13.87
C PHE A 3 -42.16 38.46 -13.57
N VAL A 4 -40.84 38.33 -13.72
CA VAL A 4 -39.98 38.67 -14.90
C VAL A 4 -39.72 40.17 -15.09
N LYS A 5 -38.44 40.55 -15.01
CA LYS A 5 -37.75 41.64 -15.73
C LYS A 5 -36.31 41.15 -15.97
N LEU A 6 -35.99 40.50 -17.09
CA LEU A 6 -35.47 41.10 -18.34
C LEU A 6 -34.82 42.47 -18.19
N SER A 7 -33.49 42.51 -18.40
CA SER A 7 -32.80 43.59 -19.08
C SER A 7 -31.67 43.01 -19.94
N SER A 8 -31.87 43.10 -21.25
CA SER A 8 -30.99 42.84 -22.40
C SER A 8 -29.62 43.54 -22.31
N LEU A 9 -28.51 42.89 -22.68
CA LEU A 9 -27.93 42.72 -24.03
C LEU A 9 -27.24 44.01 -24.57
N VAL A 10 -25.95 43.90 -24.93
CA VAL A 10 -25.25 44.40 -26.15
C VAL A 10 -23.75 44.11 -25.94
N PHE A 11 -23.12 43.11 -26.56
CA PHE A 11 -22.68 42.91 -27.96
C PHE A 11 -21.35 43.60 -28.36
N LEU A 12 -20.39 42.73 -28.75
CA LEU A 12 -19.33 42.85 -29.77
C LEU A 12 -18.24 43.93 -29.67
N LEU A 13 -16.97 43.51 -29.74
CA LEU A 13 -16.12 43.43 -30.95
C LEU A 13 -14.68 43.12 -30.50
N GLY A 14 -13.99 42.11 -31.06
CA GLY A 14 -13.07 42.28 -32.21
C GLY A 14 -11.64 42.54 -31.69
N ALA A 15 -10.54 41.96 -32.18
CA ALA A 15 -10.25 41.36 -33.46
C ALA A 15 -9.08 40.37 -33.31
N ALA A 16 -9.02 39.44 -34.24
CA ALA A 16 -7.92 38.50 -34.43
C ALA A 16 -6.85 39.08 -35.39
N LEU A 17 -5.68 38.44 -35.32
CA LEU A 17 -4.69 38.18 -36.37
C LEU A 17 -3.42 39.05 -36.47
N LEU A 18 -2.37 38.30 -36.86
CA LEU A 18 -1.12 38.67 -37.53
C LEU A 18 -0.01 39.12 -36.58
N SER A 19 1.26 38.81 -36.79
CA SER A 19 2.06 37.99 -37.72
C SER A 19 3.49 38.44 -37.44
N GLY A 20 4.47 37.56 -37.35
CA GLY A 20 5.85 38.05 -37.18
C GLY A 20 6.91 36.99 -36.93
N CYS A 21 7.08 36.07 -37.87
CA CYS A 21 8.39 35.44 -38.06
C CYS A 21 9.32 36.46 -38.71
N LEU A 22 10.36 36.87 -38.01
CA LEU A 22 11.58 37.43 -38.62
C LEU A 22 12.77 36.71 -38.00
N GLY A 23 13.41 35.90 -38.83
CA GLY A 23 14.72 35.33 -38.54
C GLY A 23 15.79 36.40 -38.62
N VAL A 24 16.74 36.31 -37.70
CA VAL A 24 18.10 36.82 -37.87
C VAL A 24 19.00 35.66 -37.48
N GLU A 25 19.56 35.01 -38.48
CA GLU A 25 20.76 34.19 -38.34
C GLU A 25 21.96 35.15 -38.30
N ASP A 26 22.77 35.06 -37.25
CA ASP A 26 24.20 35.27 -37.41
C ASP A 26 24.98 34.44 -36.40
N ALA A 27 26.15 34.02 -36.86
CA ALA A 27 26.82 32.80 -36.54
C ALA A 27 27.50 32.72 -35.17
N SER A 28 27.76 31.45 -34.79
CA SER A 28 28.91 30.99 -34.02
C SER A 28 28.79 31.06 -32.49
N VAL A 29 28.36 29.96 -31.87
CA VAL A 29 29.24 29.07 -31.10
C VAL A 29 28.50 27.75 -30.86
N ARG A 30 29.20 26.67 -31.21
CA ARG A 30 28.87 25.25 -31.06
C ARG A 30 28.44 24.89 -29.63
N SER A 31 27.23 24.34 -29.46
CA SER A 31 26.92 23.14 -28.65
C SER A 31 25.40 22.91 -28.53
N THR A 32 24.92 21.73 -28.92
CA THR A 32 23.58 21.17 -28.63
C THR A 32 23.80 19.65 -28.54
N PRO A 33 23.05 18.84 -27.76
CA PRO A 33 21.76 19.10 -27.11
C PRO A 33 21.69 18.69 -25.62
N ALA A 34 20.67 19.20 -24.91
CA ALA A 34 19.78 18.37 -24.09
C ALA A 34 18.57 19.21 -23.64
N PRO A 35 17.31 18.83 -23.97
CA PRO A 35 16.19 19.31 -23.19
C PRO A 35 16.29 18.70 -21.80
N LEU A 36 15.99 19.49 -20.79
CA LEU A 36 15.96 19.07 -19.39
C LEU A 36 14.90 17.95 -19.25
N SER A 37 15.37 16.71 -19.31
CA SER A 37 14.54 15.52 -19.12
C SER A 37 13.93 15.54 -17.73
N GLU A 38 12.65 15.22 -17.69
CA GLU A 38 11.90 14.80 -16.51
C GLU A 38 12.75 13.86 -15.64
N ALA A 39 13.17 14.35 -14.47
CA ALA A 39 13.50 13.48 -13.35
C ALA A 39 12.22 13.19 -12.56
N LEU A 40 11.23 12.61 -13.24
CA LEU A 40 10.33 11.69 -12.55
C LEU A 40 11.22 10.52 -12.16
N ASN A 41 11.59 10.46 -10.87
CA ASN A 41 12.14 9.27 -10.25
C ASN A 41 11.08 8.17 -10.35
N HIS A 42 10.95 7.57 -11.53
CA HIS A 42 10.53 6.20 -11.64
C HIS A 42 11.62 5.38 -10.98
N SER A 43 11.43 5.14 -9.68
CA SER A 43 11.96 3.95 -9.04
C SER A 43 11.80 2.81 -10.04
N PRO A 44 12.87 2.06 -10.38
CA PRO A 44 12.73 1.00 -11.35
C PRO A 44 11.59 0.12 -10.86
N ALA A 45 10.67 -0.23 -11.76
CA ALA A 45 9.73 -1.31 -11.53
C ALA A 45 10.58 -2.54 -11.18
N GLY A 46 10.86 -2.69 -9.89
CA GLY A 46 11.73 -3.72 -9.36
C GLY A 46 11.08 -5.04 -9.71
N GLU A 47 11.90 -5.96 -10.20
CA GLU A 47 11.50 -7.37 -10.33
C GLU A 47 10.62 -7.75 -9.15
N ALA A 48 9.49 -8.42 -9.43
CA ALA A 48 8.64 -8.97 -8.39
C ALA A 48 9.52 -9.90 -7.54
N ARG A 49 9.98 -9.42 -6.39
CA ARG A 49 10.77 -10.21 -5.45
C ARG A 49 9.80 -11.19 -4.81
N THR A 50 9.92 -12.45 -5.20
CA THR A 50 9.02 -13.53 -4.76
C THR A 50 9.48 -14.12 -3.44
N GLY A 51 8.55 -14.60 -2.62
CA GLY A 51 8.88 -15.35 -1.41
C GLY A 51 9.40 -14.47 -0.27
N ILE A 52 10.14 -15.07 0.67
CA ILE A 52 10.48 -14.43 1.95
C ILE A 52 11.46 -13.25 1.83
N GLU A 53 12.31 -13.23 0.80
CA GLU A 53 13.22 -12.11 0.54
C GLU A 53 12.42 -10.85 0.15
N GLY A 54 11.48 -10.98 -0.79
CA GLY A 54 10.61 -9.88 -1.19
C GLY A 54 9.69 -9.40 -0.07
N VAL A 55 9.25 -10.32 0.80
CA VAL A 55 8.54 -9.96 2.03
C VAL A 55 9.46 -9.16 2.94
N SER A 56 10.69 -9.60 3.19
CA SER A 56 11.63 -8.93 4.11
C SER A 56 11.95 -7.50 3.65
N ASP A 57 12.14 -7.30 2.35
CA ASP A 57 12.33 -5.97 1.76
C ASP A 57 11.10 -5.08 1.94
N GLU A 58 9.91 -5.63 1.73
CA GLU A 58 8.65 -4.90 1.89
C GLU A 58 8.42 -4.53 3.36
N LEU A 59 8.70 -5.44 4.29
CA LEU A 59 8.64 -5.19 5.72
C LEU A 59 9.58 -4.04 6.15
N GLU A 60 10.82 -4.01 5.66
CA GLU A 60 11.74 -2.88 5.86
C GLU A 60 11.20 -1.57 5.28
N ARG A 61 10.62 -1.63 4.07
CA ARG A 61 9.99 -0.47 3.44
C ARG A 61 8.85 0.07 4.29
N LEU A 62 7.94 -0.78 4.76
CA LEU A 62 6.83 -0.36 5.62
C LEU A 62 7.34 0.22 6.94
N ARG A 63 8.30 -0.45 7.59
CA ARG A 63 8.91 0.01 8.85
C ARG A 63 9.54 1.39 8.70
N SER A 64 10.41 1.58 7.71
CA SER A 64 11.12 2.84 7.46
C SER A 64 10.19 4.02 7.14
N ASN A 65 8.95 3.75 6.72
CA ASN A 65 7.95 4.76 6.42
C ASN A 65 6.92 5.01 7.54
N GLY A 66 7.15 4.50 8.75
CA GLY A 66 6.30 4.80 9.91
C GLY A 66 5.03 3.95 10.00
N TRP A 67 5.10 2.70 9.53
CA TRP A 67 3.99 1.75 9.66
C TRP A 67 3.50 1.57 11.10
N SER A 68 4.40 1.60 12.10
CA SER A 68 4.03 1.48 13.51
C SER A 68 3.03 2.54 13.96
N ASP A 69 3.08 3.74 13.37
CA ASP A 69 2.14 4.82 13.67
C ASP A 69 0.75 4.42 13.17
N LEU A 70 0.61 4.05 11.89
CA LEU A 70 -0.66 3.55 11.34
C LEU A 70 -1.17 2.34 12.12
N ALA A 71 -0.28 1.41 12.48
CA ALA A 71 -0.64 0.20 13.19
C ALA A 71 -1.18 0.47 14.60
N TYR A 72 -0.63 1.46 15.29
CA TYR A 72 -1.12 1.91 16.59
C TYR A 72 -2.55 2.43 16.49
N GLU A 73 -2.84 3.16 15.42
CA GLU A 73 -4.12 3.82 15.18
C GLU A 73 -5.24 2.85 14.79
N LEU A 74 -4.93 1.87 13.94
CA LEU A 74 -5.88 0.83 13.52
C LEU A 74 -6.07 -0.26 14.58
N GLY A 75 -5.03 -0.53 15.37
CA GLY A 75 -4.97 -1.67 16.27
C GLY A 75 -4.73 -2.99 15.55
N ARG A 76 -4.22 -3.97 16.30
CA ARG A 76 -3.61 -5.22 15.78
C ARG A 76 -4.44 -5.96 14.73
N SER A 77 -5.71 -6.21 14.99
CA SER A 77 -6.55 -7.05 14.11
C SER A 77 -6.77 -6.38 12.75
N LYS A 78 -7.09 -5.08 12.73
CA LYS A 78 -7.25 -4.31 11.49
C LYS A 78 -5.93 -4.18 10.75
N THR A 79 -4.83 -3.91 11.46
CA THR A 79 -3.48 -3.89 10.89
C THR A 79 -3.08 -5.23 10.28
N THR A 80 -3.51 -6.35 10.87
CA THR A 80 -3.28 -7.69 10.31
C THR A 80 -3.96 -7.83 8.94
N THR A 81 -5.18 -7.33 8.79
CA THR A 81 -5.90 -7.32 7.50
C THR A 81 -5.17 -6.52 6.44
N VAL A 82 -4.73 -5.31 6.79
CA VAL A 82 -3.99 -4.43 5.87
C VAL A 82 -2.69 -5.12 5.44
N LEU A 83 -1.88 -5.60 6.39
CA LEU A 83 -0.60 -6.25 6.08
C LEU A 83 -0.80 -7.53 5.26
N TRP A 84 -1.76 -8.37 5.64
CA TRP A 84 -2.06 -9.61 4.92
C TRP A 84 -2.39 -9.34 3.46
N TYR A 85 -3.27 -8.38 3.17
CA TYR A 85 -3.65 -8.06 1.80
C TYR A 85 -2.50 -7.42 1.02
N HIS A 86 -1.74 -6.55 1.69
CA HIS A 86 -0.58 -5.89 1.11
C HIS A 86 0.45 -6.92 0.61
N LEU A 87 0.88 -7.83 1.49
CA LEU A 87 1.87 -8.85 1.18
C LEU A 87 1.36 -9.84 0.12
N ARG A 88 0.09 -10.25 0.20
CA ARG A 88 -0.56 -11.11 -0.81
C ARG A 88 -0.46 -10.50 -2.21
N THR A 89 -0.67 -9.19 -2.31
CA THR A 89 -0.73 -8.48 -3.59
C THR A 89 0.66 -8.13 -4.12
N ARG A 90 1.60 -7.76 -3.25
CA ARG A 90 2.93 -7.25 -3.64
C ARG A 90 4.03 -8.30 -3.73
N CYS A 91 3.98 -9.36 -2.91
CA CYS A 91 5.12 -10.28 -2.74
C CYS A 91 4.90 -11.67 -3.38
N VAL A 92 3.78 -11.90 -4.07
CA VAL A 92 3.43 -13.21 -4.69
C VAL A 92 3.53 -14.36 -3.67
N VAL A 93 3.03 -14.12 -2.47
CA VAL A 93 2.94 -15.11 -1.38
C VAL A 93 1.47 -15.43 -1.10
N ASP A 94 1.22 -16.59 -0.50
CA ASP A 94 -0.10 -16.94 0.06
C ASP A 94 -0.05 -16.76 1.59
N PRO A 95 -0.22 -15.52 2.09
CA PRO A 95 -0.17 -15.30 3.52
C PRO A 95 -1.42 -15.89 4.17
N LYS A 96 -1.26 -16.33 5.42
CA LYS A 96 -2.33 -16.81 6.29
C LYS A 96 -2.44 -15.90 7.51
N VAL A 97 -3.52 -16.01 8.25
CA VAL A 97 -3.70 -15.32 9.53
C VAL A 97 -3.62 -16.32 10.66
N VAL A 98 -2.83 -16.01 11.68
CA VAL A 98 -2.69 -16.84 12.88
C VAL A 98 -3.25 -16.08 14.08
N PHE A 99 -4.10 -16.72 14.85
CA PHE A 99 -4.66 -16.18 16.09
C PHE A 99 -3.85 -16.64 17.29
N GLY A 100 -3.68 -15.74 18.25
CA GLY A 100 -2.96 -16.01 19.48
C GLY A 100 -3.74 -16.91 20.44
N SER A 101 -3.02 -17.55 21.35
CA SER A 101 -3.57 -18.37 22.43
C SER A 101 -2.95 -17.97 23.78
N PRO A 102 -3.76 -17.66 24.80
CA PRO A 102 -5.24 -17.70 24.83
C PRO A 102 -5.91 -16.46 24.20
N ARG A 103 -5.14 -15.42 23.85
CA ARG A 103 -5.66 -14.13 23.35
C ARG A 103 -5.86 -14.17 21.84
N LYS A 104 -7.06 -14.50 21.39
CA LYS A 104 -7.35 -14.72 19.96
C LYS A 104 -7.20 -13.49 19.05
N LEU A 105 -7.31 -12.28 19.61
CA LEU A 105 -7.09 -11.01 18.87
C LEU A 105 -5.62 -10.57 18.84
N ASP A 106 -4.74 -11.28 19.56
CA ASP A 106 -3.31 -11.17 19.34
C ASP A 106 -2.99 -11.95 18.07
N SER A 107 -3.10 -11.32 16.90
CA SER A 107 -2.95 -11.95 15.59
C SER A 107 -1.59 -11.69 14.95
N ALA A 108 -1.18 -12.60 14.06
CA ALA A 108 0.01 -12.51 13.23
C ALA A 108 -0.32 -12.87 11.77
N VAL A 109 0.52 -12.40 10.84
CA VAL A 109 0.52 -12.88 9.45
C VAL A 109 1.53 -14.03 9.34
N ALA A 110 1.15 -15.14 8.70
CA ALA A 110 2.00 -16.29 8.50
C ALA A 110 2.31 -16.49 7.02
N ILE A 111 3.58 -16.73 6.71
CA ILE A 111 4.04 -17.08 5.37
C ILE A 111 4.73 -18.43 5.46
N GLN A 112 4.29 -19.39 4.65
CA GLN A 112 4.86 -20.73 4.68
C GLN A 112 6.36 -20.65 4.33
N ALA A 113 7.19 -21.27 5.16
CA ALA A 113 8.62 -21.33 4.91
C ALA A 113 8.90 -22.24 3.72
N ASP A 114 9.85 -21.82 2.88
CA ASP A 114 10.43 -22.69 1.87
C ASP A 114 11.64 -23.42 2.46
N GLU A 115 12.04 -24.54 1.84
CA GLU A 115 13.21 -25.32 2.28
C GLU A 115 14.54 -24.56 2.09
N ARG A 116 14.52 -23.33 1.56
CA ARG A 116 15.72 -22.62 1.11
C ARG A 116 16.24 -21.60 2.11
N SER A 117 15.42 -21.17 3.07
CA SER A 117 15.79 -20.10 4.00
C SER A 117 15.86 -20.60 5.44
N GLU A 118 17.02 -21.16 5.80
CA GLU A 118 17.34 -21.67 7.14
C GLU A 118 17.73 -20.57 8.15
N THR A 119 17.90 -19.32 7.71
CA THR A 119 18.46 -18.25 8.55
C THR A 119 17.43 -17.44 9.31
N LEU A 120 16.17 -17.44 8.86
CA LEU A 120 15.07 -16.72 9.48
C LEU A 120 14.30 -17.64 10.45
N PRO A 121 13.87 -17.12 11.61
CA PRO A 121 13.17 -17.94 12.59
C PRO A 121 11.83 -18.41 12.05
N THR A 122 11.54 -19.70 12.24
CA THR A 122 10.27 -20.33 11.87
C THR A 122 9.54 -20.89 13.08
N ILE A 123 8.22 -21.00 12.97
CA ILE A 123 7.36 -21.65 13.95
C ILE A 123 6.55 -22.74 13.23
N THR A 124 6.61 -23.96 13.77
CA THR A 124 5.85 -25.09 13.26
C THR A 124 4.40 -25.04 13.75
N ILE A 125 3.46 -24.91 12.82
CA ILE A 125 2.01 -24.96 13.07
C ILE A 125 1.45 -26.18 12.34
N LYS A 126 0.93 -27.16 13.09
CA LYS A 126 0.36 -28.40 12.54
C LYS A 126 1.30 -29.14 11.56
N GLY A 127 2.60 -29.13 11.84
CA GLY A 127 3.62 -29.82 11.03
C GLY A 127 4.11 -29.06 9.79
N VAL A 128 3.72 -27.79 9.64
CA VAL A 128 4.20 -26.90 8.58
C VAL A 128 4.93 -25.73 9.22
N ASP A 129 6.09 -25.38 8.69
CA ASP A 129 6.89 -24.26 9.18
C ASP A 129 6.45 -22.95 8.54
N TYR A 130 6.33 -21.91 9.37
CA TYR A 130 5.93 -20.57 8.96
C TYR A 130 6.88 -19.51 9.50
N TYR A 131 7.15 -18.50 8.68
CA TYR A 131 7.59 -17.19 9.17
C TYR A 131 6.35 -16.47 9.70
N LEU A 132 6.38 -16.08 10.97
CA LEU A 132 5.31 -15.26 11.57
C LEU A 132 5.75 -13.82 11.62
N ILE A 133 4.86 -12.92 11.22
CA ILE A 133 5.10 -11.48 11.14
C ILE A 133 4.19 -10.79 12.16
N ASP A 134 4.77 -9.98 13.06
CA ASP A 134 3.97 -9.10 13.90
C ASP A 134 3.38 -7.99 13.02
N PRO A 135 2.05 -7.83 12.99
CA PRO A 135 1.42 -6.84 12.12
C PRO A 135 1.66 -5.41 12.60
N THR A 136 1.95 -5.19 13.89
CA THR A 136 2.14 -3.85 14.47
C THR A 136 3.57 -3.34 14.37
N VAL A 137 4.53 -4.26 14.29
CA VAL A 137 5.93 -3.99 14.01
C VAL A 137 6.30 -4.97 12.92
N PRO A 138 6.24 -4.58 11.63
CA PRO A 138 6.21 -5.50 10.49
C PRO A 138 7.55 -6.21 10.37
N GLU A 139 7.73 -7.25 11.17
CA GLU A 139 8.99 -7.95 11.41
C GLU A 139 8.69 -9.43 11.67
N ILE A 140 9.62 -10.28 11.23
CA ILE A 140 9.53 -11.72 11.49
C ILE A 140 9.87 -11.97 12.97
N VAL A 141 8.95 -12.61 13.69
CA VAL A 141 9.10 -12.87 15.13
C VAL A 141 9.66 -14.25 15.42
N THR A 142 10.41 -14.35 16.51
CA THR A 142 11.01 -15.60 16.99
C THR A 142 10.07 -16.45 17.82
N ALA A 143 9.01 -15.85 18.38
CA ALA A 143 8.08 -16.54 19.26
C ALA A 143 6.67 -15.94 19.16
N PHE A 144 5.68 -16.82 19.05
CA PHE A 144 4.27 -16.46 19.08
C PHE A 144 3.46 -17.65 19.59
N LYS A 145 2.63 -17.43 20.61
CA LYS A 145 1.73 -18.48 21.11
C LYS A 145 0.51 -18.55 20.23
N TYR A 146 0.49 -19.47 19.28
CA TYR A 146 -0.63 -19.62 18.35
C TYR A 146 -1.77 -20.49 18.91
N GLY A 147 -2.96 -20.28 18.34
CA GLY A 147 -4.14 -21.12 18.49
C GLY A 147 -4.60 -21.62 17.13
N ASP A 148 -5.42 -20.83 16.44
CA ASP A 148 -5.99 -21.17 15.14
C ASP A 148 -5.24 -20.48 13.98
N ILE A 149 -5.29 -21.07 12.78
CA ILE A 149 -4.76 -20.51 11.54
C ILE A 149 -5.85 -20.54 10.46
N PHE A 150 -5.94 -19.46 9.67
CA PHE A 150 -6.95 -19.25 8.62
C PHE A 150 -6.30 -18.72 7.34
N ASP A 151 -6.91 -18.98 6.19
CA ASP A 151 -6.39 -18.51 4.90
C ASP A 151 -6.52 -16.99 4.73
N ASP A 152 -7.60 -16.39 5.25
CA ASP A 152 -7.83 -14.96 5.17
C ASP A 152 -8.50 -14.37 6.44
N PRO A 153 -8.34 -13.06 6.70
CA PRO A 153 -8.93 -12.40 7.87
C PRO A 153 -10.47 -12.29 7.85
N GLY A 154 -11.14 -12.52 6.72
CA GLY A 154 -12.59 -12.39 6.54
C GLY A 154 -13.34 -13.70 6.74
N ASN A 155 -12.68 -14.85 6.55
CA ASN A 155 -13.24 -16.19 6.61
C ASN A 155 -12.92 -16.91 7.93
N ASN A 156 -13.31 -16.28 9.04
CA ASN A 156 -13.15 -16.86 10.38
C ASN A 156 -14.26 -16.39 11.34
N TYR A 157 -14.27 -16.94 12.55
CA TYR A 157 -15.28 -16.64 13.57
C TYR A 157 -15.10 -15.27 14.27
N LEU A 158 -13.96 -14.60 14.07
CA LEU A 158 -13.66 -13.26 14.58
C LEU A 158 -13.66 -12.17 13.50
N ARG A 159 -14.10 -12.48 12.27
CA ARG A 159 -14.00 -11.60 11.10
C ARG A 159 -14.39 -10.14 11.34
N GLY A 160 -15.37 -9.88 12.21
CA GLY A 160 -15.81 -8.52 12.55
C GLY A 160 -14.70 -7.63 13.13
N HIS A 161 -13.73 -8.20 13.84
CA HIS A 161 -12.57 -7.47 14.38
C HIS A 161 -11.50 -7.14 13.33
N PHE A 162 -11.57 -7.79 12.17
CA PHE A 162 -10.60 -7.67 11.09
C PHE A 162 -11.12 -6.83 9.92
N ARG A 163 -12.38 -6.38 9.99
CA ARG A 163 -12.96 -5.50 8.97
C ARG A 163 -12.43 -4.08 9.11
N LEU A 164 -12.33 -3.42 7.97
CA LEU A 164 -11.99 -2.00 7.89
C LEU A 164 -13.30 -1.23 7.70
N ASP A 165 -13.64 -0.39 8.67
CA ASP A 165 -14.73 0.56 8.54
C ASP A 165 -14.26 1.83 7.80
N GLN A 166 -15.18 2.75 7.52
CA GLN A 166 -14.88 3.95 6.74
C GLN A 166 -13.81 4.84 7.42
N GLU A 167 -13.80 4.90 8.75
CA GLU A 167 -12.80 5.68 9.50
C GLU A 167 -11.41 5.07 9.34
N ASP A 168 -11.31 3.74 9.35
CA ASP A 168 -10.04 3.04 9.08
C ASP A 168 -9.52 3.32 7.66
N LEU A 169 -10.41 3.28 6.66
CA LEU A 169 -10.03 3.53 5.27
C LEU A 169 -9.50 4.96 5.11
N GLU A 170 -10.17 5.95 5.71
CA GLU A 170 -9.73 7.35 5.72
C GLU A 170 -8.37 7.51 6.41
N ARG A 171 -8.16 6.81 7.54
CA ARG A 171 -6.88 6.77 8.27
C ARG A 171 -5.73 6.27 7.38
N ILE A 172 -5.97 5.18 6.67
CA ILE A 172 -5.00 4.55 5.78
C ILE A 172 -4.66 5.51 4.62
N GLU A 173 -5.67 6.12 4.00
CA GLU A 173 -5.50 7.07 2.90
C GLU A 173 -4.73 8.33 3.33
N GLU A 174 -5.05 8.89 4.50
CA GLU A 174 -4.35 10.02 5.07
C GLU A 174 -2.88 9.67 5.35
N TRP A 175 -2.61 8.54 6.01
CA TRP A 175 -1.25 8.08 6.28
C TRP A 175 -0.44 7.89 4.99
N MET A 176 -1.01 7.26 3.96
CA MET A 176 -0.36 7.10 2.65
C MET A 176 0.03 8.44 2.02
N LYS A 177 -0.89 9.42 2.09
CA LYS A 177 -0.67 10.77 1.58
C LYS A 177 0.42 11.51 2.35
N GLU A 178 0.41 11.43 3.67
CA GLU A 178 1.39 12.10 4.53
C GLU A 178 2.80 11.52 4.38
N ARG A 179 2.91 10.19 4.26
CA ARG A 179 4.20 9.50 4.17
C ARG A 179 4.72 9.39 2.74
N GLY A 180 3.91 9.69 1.73
CA GLY A 180 4.27 9.50 0.33
C GLY A 180 4.45 8.01 -0.02
N VAL A 181 3.69 7.14 0.63
CA VAL A 181 3.76 5.69 0.50
C VAL A 181 2.46 5.16 -0.08
N SER A 182 2.55 4.17 -0.96
CA SER A 182 1.41 3.38 -1.43
C SER A 182 1.41 2.00 -0.79
N ILE A 183 0.26 1.61 -0.25
CA ILE A 183 -0.05 0.25 0.19
C ILE A 183 -1.34 -0.24 -0.46
N GLU A 184 -1.36 -1.51 -0.86
CA GLU A 184 -2.58 -2.23 -1.24
C GLU A 184 -3.36 -2.67 0.00
N TYR A 185 -4.68 -2.46 0.04
CA TYR A 185 -5.59 -2.94 1.08
C TYR A 185 -6.99 -3.18 0.52
N THR A 186 -7.82 -3.91 1.27
CA THR A 186 -9.25 -4.08 0.96
C THR A 186 -10.04 -4.26 2.25
N ASP A 187 -11.28 -3.76 2.32
CA ASP A 187 -12.23 -4.25 3.32
C ASP A 187 -12.73 -5.61 2.83
N LEU A 188 -12.55 -6.65 3.65
CA LEU A 188 -12.96 -8.01 3.37
C LEU A 188 -14.49 -8.18 3.48
N GLN A 189 -15.24 -7.27 2.85
CA GLN A 189 -16.67 -7.42 2.65
C GLN A 189 -16.89 -8.65 1.80
N ARG A 190 -17.47 -9.69 2.42
CA ARG A 190 -17.97 -10.93 1.83
C ARG A 190 -17.85 -10.96 0.30
N SER A 191 -17.00 -11.83 -0.21
CA SER A 191 -17.24 -12.44 -1.51
C SER A 191 -18.71 -12.88 -1.52
N ALA A 192 -19.49 -12.26 -2.41
CA ALA A 192 -20.88 -12.67 -2.67
C ALA A 192 -20.91 -14.12 -3.16
#